data_AF-A0A7S3HR88-F1
#
_entry.id   AF-A0A7S3HR88-F1
#
_cell.length_a   1.000
_cell.length_b   1.000
_cell.length_c   1.000
_cell.angle_alpha   90.00
_cell.angle_beta   90.00
_cell.angle_gamma   90.00
#
_symmetry.space_group_name_H-M   'P 1'
#
loop_
_entity.id
_entity.type
_entity.pdbx_description
1 polymer ?
#
loop_
_entity_poly.entity_id
_entity_poly.type
_entity_poly.pdbx_seq_one_letter_code
_entity_poly.pdbx_strand_id
1 'polypeptide(L)'
;MATTGKEEFVAEDLLESAVEFTNSRKFRNAIADFIDAHVHKFYSTAESKNSDSSELPHEYNQLFTEYQQLVDTLFETLAQEKGFTTQALYRCFRDAADNKFTALFEENEYKWFVDKVMSWMDFYEFLNMMHAAAHDRRKTAHK
;
A
#
# COMPACT_ATOMS: atom_id res chain seq x y z
N MET A 1 12.15 13.05 -33.02
CA MET A 1 12.56 11.97 -32.10
C MET A 1 13.49 12.58 -31.07
N ALA A 2 12.98 12.89 -29.86
CA ALA A 2 13.73 13.26 -28.65
C ALA A 2 12.75 13.62 -27.50
N THR A 3 11.81 12.73 -27.16
CA THR A 3 10.87 12.94 -26.04
C THR A 3 11.14 12.04 -24.84
N THR A 4 11.86 10.93 -25.03
CA THR A 4 12.07 9.87 -24.04
C THR A 4 12.72 10.38 -22.74
N GLY A 5 13.77 11.20 -22.83
CA GLY A 5 14.49 11.66 -21.64
C GLY A 5 13.73 12.64 -20.74
N LYS A 6 12.69 13.33 -21.25
CA LYS A 6 11.87 14.22 -20.42
C LYS A 6 10.77 13.45 -19.69
N GLU A 7 10.22 12.41 -20.32
CA GLU A 7 9.21 11.55 -19.68
C GLU A 7 9.83 10.63 -18.62
N GLU A 8 11.06 10.15 -18.85
CA GLU A 8 11.83 9.32 -17.91
C GLU A 8 12.16 10.09 -16.61
N PHE A 9 12.73 11.29 -16.73
CA PHE A 9 13.05 12.14 -15.56
C PHE A 9 11.82 12.50 -14.71
N VAL A 10 10.66 12.70 -15.35
CA VAL A 10 9.40 12.96 -14.64
C VAL A 10 8.90 11.69 -13.94
N ALA A 11 9.12 10.50 -14.51
CA ALA A 11 8.73 9.25 -13.89
C ALA A 11 9.58 8.92 -12.65
N GLU A 12 10.88 9.17 -12.70
CA GLU A 12 11.79 8.99 -11.55
C GLU A 12 11.44 9.94 -10.40
N ASP A 13 11.24 11.23 -10.66
CA ASP A 13 10.87 12.23 -9.64
C ASP A 13 9.53 11.91 -8.96
N LEU A 14 8.58 11.35 -9.71
CA LEU A 14 7.30 10.87 -9.19
C LEU A 14 7.45 9.65 -8.27
N LEU A 15 8.29 8.69 -8.66
CA LEU A 15 8.55 7.49 -7.88
C LEU A 15 9.33 7.81 -6.60
N GLU A 16 10.36 8.65 -6.70
CA GLU A 16 11.11 9.16 -5.55
C GLU A 16 10.17 9.89 -4.58
N SER A 17 9.35 10.83 -5.08
CA SER A 17 8.35 11.53 -4.26
C SER A 17 7.36 10.58 -3.58
N ALA A 18 6.96 9.49 -4.23
CA ALA A 18 6.08 8.49 -3.63
C ALA A 18 6.79 7.66 -2.55
N VAL A 19 8.06 7.30 -2.76
CA VAL A 19 8.88 6.64 -1.74
C VAL A 19 9.03 7.53 -0.52
N GLU A 20 9.36 8.81 -0.68
CA GLU A 20 9.47 9.76 0.42
C GLU A 20 8.13 9.91 1.17
N PHE A 21 7.03 10.06 0.43
CA PHE A 21 5.71 10.24 1.00
C PHE A 21 5.26 9.03 1.82
N THR A 22 5.49 7.81 1.33
CA THR A 22 5.11 6.59 2.05
C THR A 22 5.94 6.35 3.32
N ASN A 23 7.16 6.88 3.36
CA ASN A 23 7.99 6.93 4.57
C ASN A 23 7.66 8.12 5.48
N SER A 24 6.84 9.07 5.04
CA SER A 24 6.45 10.22 5.85
C SER A 24 5.62 9.81 7.07
N ARG A 25 5.59 10.70 8.06
CA ARG A 25 4.73 10.52 9.24
C ARG A 25 3.24 10.58 8.89
N LYS A 26 2.87 11.39 7.90
CA LYS A 26 1.49 11.58 7.45
C LYS A 26 0.90 10.26 6.94
N PHE A 27 1.61 9.60 6.02
CA PHE A 27 1.20 8.31 5.47
C PHE A 27 1.15 7.23 6.57
N ARG A 28 2.24 7.08 7.32
CA ARG A 28 2.33 6.05 8.37
C ARG A 28 1.27 6.21 9.47
N ASN A 29 0.99 7.45 9.90
CA ASN A 29 -0.06 7.71 10.88
C ASN A 29 -1.43 7.36 10.32
N ALA A 30 -1.76 7.74 9.09
CA ALA A 30 -3.06 7.44 8.50
C ALA A 30 -3.33 5.93 8.43
N ILE A 31 -2.32 5.14 8.04
CA ILE A 31 -2.42 3.67 8.04
C ILE A 31 -2.54 3.13 9.47
N ALA A 32 -1.73 3.60 10.42
CA ALA A 32 -1.79 3.18 11.81
C ALA A 32 -3.14 3.50 12.47
N ASP A 33 -3.69 4.68 12.21
CA ASP A 33 -4.98 5.13 12.73
C ASP A 33 -6.11 4.25 12.16
N PHE A 34 -6.05 3.89 10.88
CA PHE A 34 -6.99 2.95 10.27
C PHE A 34 -6.93 1.56 10.92
N ILE A 35 -5.72 1.04 11.12
CA ILE A 35 -5.50 -0.24 11.79
C ILE A 35 -6.09 -0.17 13.20
N ASP A 36 -5.73 0.83 14.00
CA ASP A 36 -6.17 0.96 15.39
C ASP A 36 -7.69 1.09 15.51
N ALA A 37 -8.34 1.77 14.57
CA ALA A 37 -9.80 1.88 14.54
C ALA A 37 -10.49 0.53 14.29
N HIS A 38 -9.89 -0.37 13.50
CA HIS A 38 -10.55 -1.58 13.00
C HIS A 38 -9.98 -2.90 13.53
N VAL A 39 -8.82 -2.88 14.17
CA VAL A 39 -8.08 -4.06 14.64
C VAL A 39 -8.90 -4.93 15.60
N HIS A 40 -9.81 -4.33 16.36
CA HIS A 40 -10.69 -5.04 17.29
C HIS A 40 -11.61 -6.07 16.61
N LYS A 41 -11.95 -5.85 15.33
CA LYS A 41 -12.75 -6.77 14.51
C LYS A 41 -12.00 -8.06 14.14
N PHE A 42 -10.69 -8.10 14.38
CA PHE A 42 -9.81 -9.23 14.10
C PHE A 42 -9.42 -10.01 15.38
N TYR A 43 -9.88 -9.59 16.57
CA TYR A 43 -9.56 -10.28 17.82
C TYR A 43 -10.15 -11.68 17.94
N SER A 44 -11.41 -11.88 17.50
CA SER A 44 -12.12 -13.16 17.62
C SER A 44 -11.55 -14.24 16.69
N THR A 45 -11.16 -13.87 15.47
CA THR A 45 -10.55 -14.78 14.50
C THR A 45 -9.16 -15.25 14.93
N ALA A 46 -8.42 -14.44 15.71
CA ALA A 46 -7.16 -14.85 16.32
C ALA A 46 -7.32 -15.95 17.41
N GLU A 47 -8.53 -16.18 17.92
CA GLU A 47 -8.83 -17.17 18.97
C GLU A 47 -9.32 -18.52 18.43
N SER A 48 -9.80 -18.56 17.20
CA SER A 48 -10.32 -19.79 16.59
C SER A 48 -9.19 -20.74 16.23
N LYS A 49 -8.81 -21.60 17.18
CA LYS A 49 -8.11 -22.86 16.93
C LYS A 49 -8.97 -23.90 16.18
N ASN A 50 -10.14 -23.51 15.67
CA ASN A 50 -11.02 -24.37 14.88
C ASN A 50 -10.78 -24.16 13.39
N SER A 51 -10.05 -25.11 12.84
CA SER A 51 -9.60 -25.26 11.46
C SER A 51 -10.71 -25.65 10.47
N ASP A 52 -11.92 -25.10 10.58
CA ASP A 52 -13.04 -25.52 9.71
C ASP A 52 -14.11 -24.43 9.46
N SER A 53 -13.70 -23.17 9.42
CA SER A 53 -14.51 -22.10 8.82
C SER A 53 -13.66 -21.41 7.77
N SER A 54 -13.71 -21.97 6.56
CA SER A 54 -13.06 -21.45 5.35
C SER A 54 -13.63 -20.11 4.89
N GLU A 55 -14.72 -19.66 5.49
CA GLU A 55 -15.40 -18.41 5.14
C GLU A 55 -14.87 -17.26 5.99
N LEU A 56 -14.13 -16.37 5.35
CA LEU A 56 -13.76 -15.08 5.92
C LEU A 56 -15.02 -14.23 6.13
N PRO A 57 -15.13 -13.49 7.24
CA PRO A 57 -16.23 -12.55 7.46
C PRO A 57 -16.38 -11.59 6.28
N HIS A 58 -17.62 -11.40 5.80
CA HIS A 58 -17.91 -10.43 4.72
C HIS A 58 -17.41 -9.02 5.06
N GLU A 59 -17.42 -8.66 6.35
CA GLU A 59 -16.90 -7.40 6.86
C GLU A 59 -15.43 -7.17 6.48
N TYR A 60 -14.62 -8.21 6.29
CA TYR A 60 -13.21 -8.06 5.91
C TYR A 60 -13.05 -7.51 4.49
N ASN A 61 -13.94 -7.88 3.56
CA ASN A 61 -13.94 -7.33 2.21
C ASN A 61 -14.34 -5.84 2.22
N GLN A 62 -15.27 -5.45 3.09
CA GLN A 62 -15.67 -4.05 3.26
C GLN A 62 -14.51 -3.23 3.82
N LEU A 63 -13.87 -3.70 4.88
CA LEU A 63 -12.70 -3.05 5.47
C LEU A 63 -11.54 -2.96 4.48
N PHE A 64 -11.33 -3.99 3.66
CA PHE A 64 -10.30 -3.94 2.63
C PHE A 64 -10.62 -2.88 1.56
N THR A 65 -11.89 -2.76 1.15
CA THR A 65 -12.32 -1.72 0.22
C THR A 65 -12.08 -0.32 0.81
N GLU A 66 -12.40 -0.12 2.09
CA GLU A 66 -12.14 1.14 2.80
C GLU A 66 -10.63 1.42 2.92
N TYR A 67 -9.82 0.38 3.16
CA TYR A 67 -8.37 0.50 3.20
C TYR A 67 -7.78 0.89 1.84
N GLN A 68 -8.25 0.29 0.74
CA GLN A 68 -7.83 0.65 -0.61
C GLN A 68 -8.18 2.11 -0.91
N GLN A 69 -9.39 2.56 -0.56
CA GLN A 69 -9.80 3.96 -0.72
C GLN A 69 -8.94 4.93 0.11
N LEU A 70 -8.52 4.53 1.31
CA LEU A 70 -7.58 5.31 2.11
C LEU A 70 -6.23 5.46 1.40
N VAL A 71 -5.67 4.36 0.90
CA VAL A 71 -4.39 4.38 0.16
C VAL A 71 -4.50 5.24 -1.10
N ASP A 72 -5.59 5.10 -1.86
CA ASP A 72 -5.87 5.95 -3.03
C ASP A 72 -5.94 7.43 -2.65
N THR A 73 -6.68 7.78 -1.59
CA THR A 73 -6.80 9.17 -1.10
C THR A 73 -5.45 9.75 -0.68
N LEU A 74 -4.58 8.93 -0.09
CA LEU A 74 -3.23 9.34 0.29
C LEU A 74 -2.38 9.66 -0.95
N PHE A 75 -2.46 8.84 -1.99
CA PHE A 75 -1.75 9.10 -3.25
C PHE A 75 -2.35 10.26 -4.05
N GLU A 76 -3.67 10.46 -4.01
CA GLU A 76 -4.31 11.66 -4.54
C GLU A 76 -3.81 12.93 -3.85
N THR A 77 -3.65 12.88 -2.53
CA THR A 77 -3.12 13.99 -1.75
C THR A 77 -1.68 14.32 -2.17
N LEU A 78 -0.82 13.29 -2.32
CA LEU A 78 0.54 13.47 -2.82
C LEU A 78 0.53 14.11 -4.22
N ALA A 79 -0.34 13.63 -5.11
CA ALA A 79 -0.44 14.14 -6.47
C ALA A 79 -0.83 15.63 -6.49
N GLN A 80 -1.79 16.01 -5.67
CA GLN A 80 -2.18 17.42 -5.51
C GLN A 80 -1.03 18.27 -4.94
N GLU A 81 -0.32 17.80 -3.91
CA GLU A 81 0.78 18.54 -3.27
C GLU A 81 1.95 18.80 -4.23
N LYS A 82 2.19 17.89 -5.15
CA LYS A 82 3.30 17.95 -6.12
C LYS A 82 2.87 18.46 -7.51
N GLY A 83 1.58 18.75 -7.71
CA GLY A 83 1.06 19.33 -8.94
C GLY A 83 0.91 18.36 -10.11
N PHE A 84 0.79 17.06 -9.84
CA PHE A 84 0.54 16.03 -10.86
C PHE A 84 -0.82 15.35 -10.66
N THR A 85 -1.20 14.46 -11.58
CA THR A 85 -2.43 13.67 -11.48
C THR A 85 -2.14 12.29 -10.91
N THR A 86 -3.08 11.73 -10.13
CA THR A 86 -2.97 10.36 -9.62
C THR A 86 -2.81 9.33 -10.74
N GLN A 87 -3.45 9.59 -11.90
CA GLN A 87 -3.28 8.76 -13.10
C GLN A 87 -1.84 8.74 -13.61
N ALA A 88 -1.11 9.88 -13.56
CA ALA A 88 0.30 9.93 -13.93
C ALA A 88 1.14 9.09 -12.96
N LEU A 89 0.86 9.19 -11.66
CA LEU A 89 1.55 8.41 -10.63
C LEU A 89 1.33 6.90 -10.82
N TYR A 90 0.09 6.46 -11.02
CA TYR A 90 -0.22 5.05 -11.26
C TYR A 90 0.34 4.52 -12.58
N ARG A 91 0.45 5.38 -13.59
CA ARG A 91 1.19 5.04 -14.80
C ARG A 91 2.67 4.82 -14.51
N CYS A 92 3.31 5.65 -13.68
CA CYS A 92 4.70 5.46 -13.28
C CYS A 92 4.90 4.16 -12.49
N PHE A 93 3.98 3.81 -11.58
CA PHE A 93 4.02 2.51 -10.90
C PHE A 93 3.98 1.36 -11.91
N ARG A 94 3.06 1.41 -12.88
CA ARG A 94 2.98 0.38 -13.93
C ARG A 94 4.24 0.33 -14.79
N ASP A 95 4.71 1.47 -15.29
CA ASP A 95 5.87 1.53 -16.17
C ASP A 95 7.14 1.03 -15.46
N ALA A 96 7.28 1.25 -14.15
CA ALA A 96 8.35 0.68 -13.32
C ALA A 96 8.18 -0.82 -13.06
N ALA A 97 6.96 -1.32 -12.83
CA ALA A 97 6.69 -2.77 -12.74
C ALA A 97 7.06 -3.52 -14.03
N ASP A 98 6.78 -2.90 -15.17
CA ASP A 98 6.99 -3.45 -16.52
C ASP A 98 8.44 -3.27 -17.02
N ASN A 99 9.36 -2.69 -16.23
CA ASN A 99 10.75 -2.40 -16.61
C ASN A 99 10.87 -1.60 -17.92
N LYS A 100 9.93 -0.67 -18.17
CA LYS A 100 9.77 0.00 -19.48
C LYS A 100 10.88 1.00 -19.82
N PHE A 101 11.66 1.41 -18.82
CA PHE A 101 12.73 2.41 -18.94
C PHE A 101 14.11 1.90 -18.50
N THR A 102 14.25 0.60 -18.18
CA THR A 102 15.57 0.03 -17.87
C THR A 102 16.25 -0.52 -19.12
N ALA A 103 17.58 -0.47 -19.13
CA ALA A 103 18.36 -1.19 -20.13
C ALA A 103 17.97 -2.68 -20.09
N LEU A 104 18.01 -3.36 -21.24
CA LEU A 104 17.79 -4.80 -21.29
C LEU A 104 18.65 -5.48 -20.22
N PHE A 105 18.03 -6.27 -19.35
CA PHE A 105 18.63 -6.99 -18.21
C PHE A 105 18.88 -6.21 -16.92
N GLU A 106 18.47 -4.94 -16.81
CA GLU A 106 18.48 -4.19 -15.55
C GLU A 106 17.08 -4.12 -14.92
N GLU A 107 17.03 -4.31 -13.61
CA GLU A 107 15.81 -4.15 -12.82
C GLU A 107 15.58 -2.67 -12.50
N ASN A 108 14.34 -2.20 -12.62
CA ASN A 108 14.02 -0.81 -12.27
C ASN A 108 14.35 -0.54 -10.79
N GLU A 109 15.06 0.56 -10.51
CA GLU A 109 15.47 0.93 -9.15
C GLU A 109 14.29 0.99 -8.16
N TYR A 110 13.10 1.32 -8.65
CA TYR A 110 11.88 1.44 -7.85
C TYR A 110 11.01 0.19 -7.87
N LYS A 111 11.45 -0.93 -8.47
CA LYS A 111 10.66 -2.16 -8.54
C LYS A 111 10.26 -2.66 -7.15
N TRP A 112 11.20 -2.68 -6.19
CA TRP A 112 10.92 -3.05 -4.80
C TRP A 112 9.82 -2.19 -4.17
N PHE A 113 9.74 -0.91 -4.54
CA PHE A 113 8.75 0.02 -4.03
C PHE A 113 7.38 -0.23 -4.68
N VAL A 114 7.35 -0.45 -6.00
CA VAL A 114 6.11 -0.78 -6.69
C VAL A 114 5.54 -2.11 -6.20
N ASP A 115 6.38 -3.13 -6.01
CA ASP A 115 5.95 -4.41 -5.45
C ASP A 115 5.36 -4.21 -4.04
N LYS A 116 5.94 -3.31 -3.24
CA LYS A 116 5.40 -2.91 -1.94
C LYS A 116 4.05 -2.19 -2.05
N VAL A 117 3.87 -1.26 -2.99
CA VAL A 117 2.57 -0.61 -3.23
C VAL A 117 1.51 -1.62 -3.67
N MET A 118 1.88 -2.56 -4.54
CA MET A 118 0.98 -3.64 -4.98
C MET A 118 0.59 -4.56 -3.82
N SER A 119 1.50 -4.81 -2.87
CA SER A 119 1.17 -5.59 -1.66
C SER A 119 0.08 -4.93 -0.80
N TRP A 120 -0.04 -3.59 -0.82
CA TRP A 120 -1.15 -2.92 -0.13
C TRP A 120 -2.49 -3.12 -0.83
N MET A 121 -2.46 -3.45 -2.11
CA MET A 121 -3.65 -3.78 -2.89
C MET A 121 -3.95 -5.28 -2.89
N ASP A 122 -3.19 -6.08 -2.13
CA ASP A 122 -3.44 -7.50 -1.95
C ASP A 122 -4.27 -7.76 -0.69
N PHE A 123 -5.35 -8.52 -0.86
CA PHE A 123 -6.29 -8.80 0.21
C PHE A 123 -5.66 -9.66 1.32
N TYR A 124 -4.82 -10.63 0.98
CA TYR A 124 -4.21 -11.51 1.98
C TYR A 124 -3.13 -10.77 2.78
N GLU A 125 -2.34 -9.91 2.13
CA GLU A 125 -1.39 -9.04 2.83
C GLU A 125 -2.10 -8.08 3.79
N PHE A 126 -3.24 -7.51 3.39
CA PHE A 126 -4.09 -6.72 4.28
C PHE A 126 -4.55 -7.53 5.50
N LEU A 127 -5.07 -8.74 5.29
CA LEU A 127 -5.50 -9.61 6.39
C LEU A 127 -4.35 -9.95 7.33
N ASN A 128 -3.19 -10.32 6.79
CA ASN A 128 -1.99 -10.63 7.57
C ASN A 128 -1.58 -9.44 8.45
N MET A 129 -1.58 -8.23 7.88
CA MET A 129 -1.30 -7.00 8.61
C MET A 129 -2.29 -6.78 9.76
N MET A 130 -3.59 -6.90 9.51
CA MET A 130 -4.63 -6.70 10.54
C MET A 130 -4.58 -7.77 11.64
N HIS A 131 -4.35 -9.04 11.29
CA HIS A 131 -4.18 -10.12 12.26
C HIS A 131 -2.93 -9.96 13.12
N ALA A 132 -1.81 -9.55 12.51
CA ALA A 132 -0.56 -9.27 13.24
C ALA A 132 -0.76 -8.12 14.23
N ALA A 133 -1.37 -7.02 13.79
CA ALA A 133 -1.71 -5.89 14.65
C ALA A 133 -2.64 -6.31 15.80
N ALA A 134 -3.64 -7.14 15.52
CA ALA A 134 -4.57 -7.65 16.52
C ALA A 134 -3.88 -8.48 17.60
N HIS A 135 -2.97 -9.36 17.18
CA HIS A 135 -2.18 -10.17 18.08
C HIS A 135 -1.25 -9.32 18.98
N ASP A 136 -0.60 -8.29 18.43
CA ASP A 136 0.30 -7.42 19.18
C ASP A 136 -0.43 -6.50 20.17
N ARG A 137 -1.60 -5.98 19.81
CA ARG A 137 -2.45 -5.17 20.70
C ARG A 137 -2.95 -5.97 21.90
N ARG A 138 -3.23 -7.27 21.73
CA ARG A 138 -3.58 -8.15 22.85
C ARG A 138 -2.41 -8.40 23.79
N LYS A 139 -1.20 -8.62 23.27
CA LYS A 139 0.00 -8.81 24.10
C LYS A 139 0.31 -7.60 24.98
N THR A 140 0.07 -6.39 24.47
CA THR A 140 0.30 -5.15 25.22
C THR A 140 -0.79 -4.86 26.24
N ALA A 141 -2.04 -5.31 26.02
CA ALA A 141 -3.13 -5.19 26.99
C ALA A 141 -3.04 -6.14 28.20
N HIS A 142 -2.24 -7.22 28.10
CA HIS A 142 -2.02 -8.21 29.16
C HIS A 142 -0.70 -8.02 29.93
N LYS A 143 -0.02 -6.88 29.75
CA LYS A 143 1.15 -6.45 30.55
C LYS A 143 0.74 -5.35 31.52
#